data_AF-A0AAU9WK64-F1
#
_entry.id   AF-A0AAU9WK64-F1
#
_cell.length_a   1.000
_cell.length_b   1.000
_cell.length_c   1.000
_cell.angle_alpha   90.00
_cell.angle_beta   90.00
_cell.angle_gamma   90.00
#
_symmetry.space_group_name_H-M   'P 1'
#
loop_
_entity.id
_entity.type
_entity.pdbx_description
1 polymer ?
#
loop_
_entity_poly.entity_id
_entity_poly.type
_entity_poly.pdbx_seq_one_letter_code
_entity_poly.pdbx_strand_id
1 'polypeptide(L)'
;MMPWWKHCLRAVFILIFSTGITSIGNGEKVACRDLLMGQYFCPEPVIDSSTQAAVGCTKNHTVEVKCSTVPIEKDGRNITECIQNVSCLYTNDHSYETALLLSVFLGMFGIDRFYLGYPAIGLLKFCTLGFFFVFHLVDVILIATQVVGPADGSAYIIDYYGPRLDHISRNLDTFYKTGG
;
A
#
# COMPACT_ATOMS: atom_id res chain seq x y z
N MET A 1 -67.79 15.44 -8.13
CA MET A 1 -67.65 14.00 -8.38
C MET A 1 -66.19 13.73 -8.73
N MET A 2 -65.34 13.51 -7.72
CA MET A 2 -63.89 13.35 -7.91
C MET A 2 -63.56 11.89 -8.27
N PRO A 3 -62.65 11.63 -9.23
CA PRO A 3 -62.43 10.30 -9.78
C PRO A 3 -61.74 9.35 -8.78
N TRP A 4 -62.32 8.15 -8.63
CA TRP A 4 -61.90 7.05 -7.74
C TRP A 4 -60.43 6.60 -7.89
N TRP A 5 -59.76 6.93 -9.00
CA TRP A 5 -58.36 6.60 -9.26
C TRP A 5 -57.37 7.22 -8.26
N LYS A 6 -57.69 8.40 -7.68
CA LYS A 6 -56.77 9.09 -6.76
C LYS A 6 -56.61 8.38 -5.41
N HIS A 7 -57.58 7.57 -4.99
CA HIS A 7 -57.51 6.79 -3.74
C HIS A 7 -56.69 5.50 -3.91
N CYS A 8 -56.74 4.86 -5.08
CA CYS A 8 -55.88 3.71 -5.40
C CYS A 8 -54.40 4.06 -5.46
N LEU A 9 -54.03 5.19 -6.10
CA LEU A 9 -52.62 5.59 -6.19
C LEU A 9 -52.00 5.92 -4.83
N ARG A 10 -52.80 6.52 -3.94
CA ARG A 10 -52.37 6.88 -2.59
C ARG A 10 -52.22 5.63 -1.69
N ALA A 11 -53.06 4.62 -1.87
CA ALA A 11 -52.93 3.33 -1.18
C ALA A 11 -51.72 2.51 -1.66
N VAL A 12 -51.41 2.53 -2.97
CA VAL A 12 -50.22 1.87 -3.53
C VAL A 12 -48.93 2.56 -3.04
N PHE A 13 -48.91 3.90 -2.95
CA PHE A 13 -47.75 4.63 -2.43
C PHE A 13 -47.49 4.35 -0.93
N ILE A 14 -48.55 4.16 -0.13
CA ILE A 14 -48.44 3.86 1.30
C ILE A 14 -47.96 2.40 1.54
N LEU A 15 -48.36 1.45 0.68
CA LEU A 15 -47.90 0.06 0.76
C LEU A 15 -46.45 -0.14 0.29
N ILE A 16 -45.94 0.72 -0.60
CA ILE A 16 -44.53 0.71 -1.02
C ILE A 16 -43.62 1.31 0.08
N PHE A 17 -44.12 2.24 0.90
CA PHE A 17 -43.32 2.87 1.95
C PHE A 17 -43.18 2.03 3.24
N SER A 18 -44.09 1.08 3.48
CA SER A 18 -44.09 0.26 4.71
C SER A 18 -43.20 -0.98 4.65
N THR A 19 -42.69 -1.36 3.48
CA THR A 19 -41.83 -2.56 3.31
C THR A 19 -40.34 -2.23 3.20
N GLY A 20 -39.95 -0.97 3.39
CA GLY A 20 -38.59 -0.47 3.12
C GLY A 20 -37.67 -0.24 4.30
N ILE A 21 -37.91 -0.82 5.49
CA ILE A 21 -36.95 -0.73 6.61
C ILE A 21 -36.66 -2.13 7.17
N THR A 22 -35.88 -2.91 6.44
CA THR A 22 -35.04 -3.96 7.02
C THR A 22 -33.80 -3.27 7.61
N SER A 23 -33.73 -3.14 8.94
CA SER A 23 -32.48 -2.77 9.59
C SER A 23 -31.51 -3.95 9.44
N ILE A 24 -30.59 -3.83 8.49
CA ILE A 24 -29.39 -4.64 8.45
C ILE A 24 -28.54 -4.18 9.62
N GLY A 25 -28.55 -4.95 10.71
CA GLY A 25 -27.55 -4.83 11.76
C GLY A 25 -26.20 -5.18 11.15
N ASN A 26 -25.51 -4.17 10.60
CA ASN A 26 -24.13 -4.31 10.17
C ASN A 26 -23.30 -4.59 11.42
N GLY A 27 -22.59 -5.72 11.45
CA GLY A 27 -21.54 -5.96 12.43
C GLY A 27 -20.50 -4.84 12.30
N GLU A 28 -20.54 -3.89 13.23
CA GLU A 28 -19.63 -2.75 13.24
C GLU A 28 -18.21 -3.25 13.47
N LYS A 29 -17.35 -3.02 12.48
CA LYS A 29 -15.94 -3.40 12.53
C LYS A 29 -15.22 -2.53 13.57
N VAL A 30 -14.69 -3.16 14.61
CA VAL A 30 -13.94 -2.47 15.67
C VAL A 30 -12.52 -2.17 15.21
N ALA A 31 -12.08 -0.92 15.32
CA ALA A 31 -10.72 -0.52 14.97
C ALA A 31 -9.80 -0.64 16.20
N CYS A 32 -8.58 -1.17 16.03
CA CYS A 32 -7.67 -1.37 17.17
C CYS A 32 -7.20 -0.05 17.81
N ARG A 33 -7.36 1.09 17.12
CA ARG A 33 -7.11 2.43 17.66
C ARG A 33 -8.01 2.82 18.84
N ASP A 34 -9.16 2.15 18.99
CA ASP A 34 -10.13 2.42 20.07
C ASP A 34 -9.81 1.62 21.35
N LEU A 35 -8.77 0.78 21.30
CA LEU A 35 -8.23 -0.04 22.39
C LEU A 35 -6.91 0.54 22.88
N LEU A 36 -6.56 0.31 24.15
CA LEU A 36 -5.29 0.76 24.70
C LEU A 36 -4.14 -0.06 24.11
N MET A 37 -2.96 0.56 23.95
CA MET A 37 -1.76 -0.16 23.52
C MET A 37 -1.45 -1.27 24.53
N GLY A 38 -1.16 -2.48 24.04
CA GLY A 38 -0.96 -3.68 24.87
C GLY A 38 -2.21 -4.53 25.13
N GLN A 39 -3.41 -4.09 24.73
CA GLN A 39 -4.64 -4.90 24.80
C GLN A 39 -4.93 -5.74 23.54
N TYR A 40 -4.07 -5.64 22.53
CA TYR A 40 -4.19 -6.38 21.29
C TYR A 40 -2.81 -6.75 20.75
N PHE A 41 -2.77 -7.82 19.96
CA PHE A 41 -1.60 -8.31 19.27
C PHE A 41 -1.94 -8.52 17.79
N CYS A 42 -1.17 -7.88 16.92
CA CYS A 42 -1.34 -8.01 15.48
C CYS A 42 -0.30 -8.99 14.94
N PRO A 43 -0.71 -10.07 14.25
CA PRO A 43 0.23 -10.89 13.51
C PRO A 43 0.83 -10.12 12.34
N GLU A 44 2.02 -10.52 11.91
CA GLU A 44 2.63 -10.01 10.69
C GLU A 44 1.77 -10.37 9.47
N PRO A 45 1.65 -9.48 8.47
CA PRO A 45 0.87 -9.77 7.28
C PRO A 45 1.50 -10.93 6.49
N VAL A 46 0.64 -11.69 5.79
CA VAL A 46 1.12 -12.76 4.90
C VAL A 46 1.95 -12.14 3.79
N ILE A 47 3.17 -12.64 3.64
CA ILE A 47 4.08 -12.21 2.59
C ILE A 47 3.85 -13.05 1.34
N ASP A 48 3.76 -12.38 0.21
CA ASP A 48 3.68 -13.03 -1.09
C ASP A 48 5.05 -13.59 -1.49
N SER A 49 5.08 -14.85 -1.92
CA SER A 49 6.34 -15.54 -2.27
C SER A 49 7.04 -14.96 -3.49
N SER A 50 6.31 -14.28 -4.40
CA SER A 50 6.89 -13.75 -5.63
C SER A 50 7.47 -12.34 -5.45
N THR A 51 6.81 -11.50 -4.68
CA THR A 51 7.19 -10.10 -4.49
C THR A 51 7.95 -9.82 -3.19
N GLN A 52 7.90 -10.76 -2.23
CA GLN A 52 8.40 -10.55 -0.87
C GLN A 52 7.77 -9.33 -0.17
N ALA A 53 6.56 -8.95 -0.60
CA ALA A 53 5.75 -7.87 -0.04
C ALA A 53 4.45 -8.41 0.58
N ALA A 54 3.79 -7.62 1.42
CA ALA A 54 2.54 -8.02 2.05
C ALA A 54 1.43 -8.19 1.00
N VAL A 55 0.72 -9.32 1.05
CA VAL A 55 -0.41 -9.60 0.17
C VAL A 55 -1.50 -8.56 0.40
N GLY A 56 -1.99 -7.92 -0.67
CA GLY A 56 -3.06 -6.93 -0.59
C GLY A 56 -2.64 -5.56 -0.08
N CYS A 57 -1.35 -5.23 -0.14
CA CYS A 57 -0.88 -3.87 0.14
C CYS A 57 -1.51 -2.87 -0.84
N THR A 58 -2.08 -1.79 -0.32
CA THR A 58 -2.69 -0.71 -1.12
C THR A 58 -1.61 0.28 -1.56
N LYS A 59 -1.86 1.06 -2.62
CA LYS A 59 -1.00 2.18 -3.07
C LYS A 59 -0.71 3.22 -1.97
N ASN A 60 -1.50 3.25 -0.90
CA ASN A 60 -1.27 4.10 0.28
C ASN A 60 -0.25 3.51 1.27
N HIS A 61 0.48 2.45 0.90
CA HIS A 61 1.45 1.77 1.76
C HIS A 61 0.81 1.22 3.05
N THR A 62 -0.44 0.75 2.95
CA THR A 62 -1.20 0.18 4.05
C THR A 62 -1.89 -1.12 3.68
N VAL A 63 -1.96 -2.03 4.64
CA VAL A 63 -2.70 -3.30 4.53
C VAL A 63 -3.54 -3.50 5.79
N GLU A 64 -4.77 -3.99 5.61
CA GLU A 64 -5.68 -4.35 6.69
C GLU A 64 -5.27 -5.71 7.28
N VAL A 65 -4.92 -5.73 8.55
CA VAL A 65 -4.66 -6.97 9.30
C VAL A 65 -5.70 -7.15 10.40
N LYS A 66 -6.08 -8.41 10.62
CA LYS A 66 -6.92 -8.80 11.76
C LYS A 66 -6.01 -9.04 12.96
N CYS A 67 -6.21 -8.26 14.01
CA CYS A 67 -5.48 -8.40 15.25
C CYS A 67 -6.34 -9.10 16.28
N SER A 68 -5.71 -9.92 17.13
CA SER A 68 -6.37 -10.59 18.24
C SER A 68 -6.31 -9.70 19.48
N THR A 69 -7.43 -9.54 20.16
CA THR A 69 -7.52 -8.76 21.41
C THR A 69 -7.61 -9.69 22.61
N VAL A 70 -7.24 -9.20 23.79
CA VAL A 70 -7.76 -9.82 25.02
C VAL A 70 -9.30 -9.69 25.03
N PRO A 71 -10.03 -10.64 25.65
CA PRO A 71 -11.49 -10.56 25.71
C PRO A 71 -11.89 -9.30 26.47
N ILE A 72 -12.44 -8.33 25.74
CA ILE A 72 -12.89 -7.06 26.30
C ILE A 72 -14.36 -6.88 25.94
N GLU A 73 -15.15 -6.48 26.91
CA GLU A 73 -16.54 -6.14 26.69
C GLU A 73 -16.67 -4.66 26.32
N LYS A 74 -17.23 -4.37 25.13
CA LYS A 74 -17.60 -3.03 24.67
C LYS A 74 -19.01 -3.08 24.11
N ASP A 75 -19.85 -2.12 24.48
CA ASP A 75 -21.24 -2.02 24.02
C ASP A 75 -22.04 -3.33 24.19
N GLY A 76 -21.78 -4.08 25.27
CA GLY A 76 -22.43 -5.37 25.55
C GLY A 76 -21.99 -6.53 24.64
N ARG A 77 -20.84 -6.41 23.97
CA ARG A 77 -20.25 -7.44 23.10
C ARG A 77 -18.84 -7.79 23.57
N ASN A 78 -18.53 -9.09 23.61
CA ASN A 78 -17.16 -9.59 23.79
C ASN A 78 -16.39 -9.47 22.47
N ILE A 79 -15.42 -8.56 22.44
CA ILE A 79 -14.53 -8.34 21.30
C ILE A 79 -13.29 -9.20 21.47
N THR A 80 -13.01 -10.03 20.46
CA THR A 80 -11.80 -10.86 20.37
C THR A 80 -10.93 -10.50 19.16
N GLU A 81 -11.49 -9.73 18.21
CA GLU A 81 -10.81 -9.32 16.99
C GLU A 81 -11.01 -7.83 16.75
N CYS A 82 -9.95 -7.16 16.30
CA CYS A 82 -10.01 -5.79 15.83
C CYS A 82 -9.24 -5.65 14.52
N ILE A 83 -9.53 -4.59 13.75
CA ILE A 83 -8.88 -4.31 12.48
C ILE A 83 -7.89 -3.17 12.67
N GLN A 84 -6.67 -3.38 12.18
CA GLN A 84 -5.62 -2.37 12.17
C GLN A 84 -5.05 -2.23 10.77
N ASN A 85 -4.77 -0.99 10.37
CA ASN A 85 -3.98 -0.70 9.18
C ASN A 85 -2.50 -0.67 9.59
N VAL A 86 -1.72 -1.60 9.06
CA VAL A 86 -0.27 -1.63 9.24
C VAL A 86 0.42 -1.11 7.98
N SER A 87 1.58 -0.50 8.16
CA SER A 87 2.37 0.01 7.05
C SER A 87 2.99 -1.15 6.27
N CYS A 88 2.91 -1.09 4.94
CA CYS A 88 3.47 -2.08 4.03
C CYS A 88 4.12 -1.39 2.83
N LEU A 89 5.00 -2.11 2.15
CA LEU A 89 5.59 -1.65 0.91
C LEU A 89 4.75 -2.14 -0.26
N TYR A 90 4.19 -1.20 -1.00
CA TYR A 90 3.47 -1.49 -2.23
C TYR A 90 4.48 -1.75 -3.36
N THR A 91 4.46 -2.95 -3.94
CA THR A 91 5.33 -3.36 -5.05
C THR A 91 4.50 -3.55 -6.33
N ASN A 92 5.05 -3.12 -7.46
CA ASN A 92 4.57 -3.47 -8.81
C ASN A 92 5.56 -4.46 -9.46
N ASP A 93 5.50 -4.66 -10.78
CA ASP A 93 6.34 -5.56 -11.56
C ASP A 93 7.79 -5.04 -11.83
N HIS A 94 8.32 -4.19 -10.95
CA HIS A 94 9.67 -3.65 -11.07
C HIS A 94 10.65 -4.38 -10.14
N SER A 95 11.47 -5.26 -10.71
CA SER A 95 12.48 -6.02 -9.97
C SER A 95 13.79 -5.22 -9.86
N TYR A 96 14.35 -5.17 -8.65
CA TYR A 96 15.60 -4.47 -8.38
C TYR A 96 16.78 -5.03 -9.19
N GLU A 97 16.93 -6.35 -9.22
CA GLU A 97 18.03 -7.01 -9.93
C GLU A 97 18.01 -6.71 -11.42
N THR A 98 16.82 -6.79 -12.04
CA THR A 98 16.63 -6.44 -13.45
C THR A 98 16.97 -4.98 -13.71
N ALA A 99 16.52 -4.05 -12.87
CA ALA A 99 16.82 -2.63 -13.00
C ALA A 99 18.33 -2.35 -12.91
N LEU A 100 19.03 -3.00 -11.97
CA LEU A 100 20.48 -2.89 -11.82
C LEU A 100 21.23 -3.46 -13.03
N LEU A 101 20.88 -4.67 -13.43
CA LEU A 101 21.53 -5.36 -14.53
C LEU A 101 21.36 -4.56 -15.84
N LEU A 102 20.15 -4.05 -16.06
CA LEU A 102 19.83 -3.19 -17.18
C LEU A 102 20.59 -1.86 -17.13
N SER A 103 20.80 -1.30 -15.93
CA SER A 103 21.61 -0.10 -15.76
C SER A 103 23.08 -0.36 -16.08
N VAL A 104 23.67 -1.47 -15.62
CA VAL A 104 25.07 -1.83 -15.87
C VAL A 104 25.34 -2.18 -17.34
N PHE A 105 24.48 -2.95 -17.99
CA PHE A 105 24.74 -3.40 -19.37
C PHE A 105 24.16 -2.47 -20.44
N LEU A 106 22.97 -1.90 -20.21
CA LEU A 106 22.23 -1.10 -21.19
C LEU A 106 22.01 0.36 -20.74
N GLY A 107 22.66 0.81 -19.67
CA GLY A 107 22.52 2.19 -19.17
C GLY A 107 23.07 3.25 -20.12
N MET A 108 24.02 2.92 -21.00
CA MET A 108 24.50 3.84 -22.07
C MET A 108 23.39 4.23 -23.04
N PHE A 109 22.40 3.35 -23.25
CA PHE A 109 21.20 3.64 -24.06
C PHE A 109 20.06 4.23 -23.23
N GLY A 110 20.19 4.29 -21.90
CA GLY A 110 19.16 4.80 -20.98
C GLY A 110 17.97 3.87 -20.77
N ILE A 111 18.11 2.57 -21.07
CA ILE A 111 17.01 1.59 -21.00
C ILE A 111 16.58 1.34 -19.55
N ASP A 112 17.50 1.49 -18.60
CA ASP A 112 17.22 1.49 -17.16
C ASP A 112 16.16 2.54 -16.76
N ARG A 113 16.23 3.76 -17.30
CA ARG A 113 15.24 4.82 -17.03
C ARG A 113 13.92 4.58 -17.75
N PHE A 114 13.94 3.97 -18.93
CA PHE A 114 12.71 3.54 -19.59
C PHE A 114 11.99 2.45 -18.80
N TYR A 115 12.72 1.48 -18.23
CA TYR A 115 12.15 0.43 -17.39
C TYR A 115 11.47 0.98 -16.14
N LEU A 116 12.04 2.03 -15.53
CA LEU A 116 11.51 2.68 -14.34
C LEU A 116 10.33 3.64 -14.61
N GLY A 117 9.97 3.87 -15.87
CA GLY A 117 8.89 4.80 -16.24
C GLY A 117 9.33 6.27 -16.39
N TYR A 118 10.63 6.54 -16.61
CA TYR A 118 11.17 7.87 -16.88
C TYR A 118 11.56 8.06 -18.37
N PRO A 119 10.60 8.18 -19.29
CA PRO A 119 10.88 8.18 -20.73
C PRO A 119 11.66 9.40 -21.21
N ALA A 120 11.43 10.58 -20.62
CA ALA A 120 12.13 11.80 -21.02
C ALA A 120 13.63 11.72 -20.74
N ILE A 121 14.01 11.21 -19.56
CA ILE A 121 15.41 11.06 -19.16
C ILE A 121 16.08 9.93 -19.95
N GLY A 122 15.36 8.83 -20.20
CA GLY A 122 15.83 7.75 -21.07
C GLY A 122 16.16 8.24 -22.48
N LEU A 123 15.27 9.04 -23.09
CA LEU A 123 15.46 9.57 -24.44
C LEU A 123 16.62 10.57 -24.50
N LEU A 124 16.78 11.40 -23.47
CA LEU A 124 17.91 12.33 -23.37
C LEU A 124 19.24 11.57 -23.40
N LYS A 125 19.36 10.46 -22.65
CA LYS A 125 20.56 9.62 -22.66
C LYS A 125 20.81 8.96 -24.02
N PHE A 126 19.75 8.48 -24.65
CA PHE A 126 19.83 7.87 -25.98
C PHE A 126 20.36 8.87 -27.03
N CYS A 127 19.82 10.09 -27.06
CA CYS A 127 20.26 11.15 -27.98
C CYS A 127 21.70 11.64 -27.71
N THR A 128 22.15 11.57 -26.46
CA THR A 128 23.51 11.99 -26.05
C THR A 128 24.52 10.84 -26.11
N LEU A 129 24.12 9.64 -26.56
CA LEU A 129 24.91 8.40 -26.58
C LEU A 129 25.66 8.13 -25.26
N GLY A 130 25.06 8.52 -24.13
CA GLY A 130 25.66 8.34 -22.79
C GLY A 130 26.92 9.18 -22.53
N PHE A 131 27.03 10.36 -23.17
CA PHE A 131 28.00 11.47 -22.99
C PHE A 131 29.30 11.18 -22.18
N PHE A 132 30.05 10.13 -22.55
CA PHE A 132 31.36 9.77 -21.94
C PHE A 132 31.32 9.00 -20.61
N PHE A 133 30.40 8.03 -20.42
CA PHE A 133 30.37 7.05 -19.31
C PHE A 133 30.02 7.62 -17.91
N VAL A 134 30.24 8.92 -17.67
CA VAL A 134 29.92 9.59 -16.40
C VAL A 134 28.44 9.48 -16.07
N PHE A 135 27.55 9.77 -17.02
CA PHE A 135 26.10 9.67 -16.82
C PHE A 135 25.68 8.23 -16.47
N HIS A 136 26.22 7.26 -17.20
CA HIS A 136 25.99 5.85 -16.94
C HIS A 136 26.43 5.42 -15.52
N LEU A 137 27.62 5.82 -15.07
CA LEU A 137 28.11 5.52 -13.72
C LEU A 137 27.22 6.14 -12.64
N VAL A 138 26.82 7.40 -12.83
CA VAL A 138 25.91 8.10 -11.92
C VAL A 138 24.60 7.33 -11.80
N ASP A 139 23.99 6.91 -12.91
CA ASP A 139 22.74 6.15 -12.87
C ASP A 139 22.85 4.80 -12.16
N VAL A 140 23.93 4.06 -12.39
CA VAL A 140 24.21 2.80 -11.68
C VAL A 140 24.26 3.06 -10.17
N ILE A 141 24.93 4.13 -9.73
CA ILE A 141 24.99 4.50 -8.31
C ILE A 141 23.60 4.84 -7.77
N LEU A 142 22.82 5.68 -8.47
CA LEU A 142 21.49 6.08 -7.99
C LEU A 142 20.50 4.90 -7.86
N ILE A 143 20.58 3.91 -8.76
CA ILE A 143 19.75 2.71 -8.67
C ILE A 143 20.29 1.78 -7.57
N ALA A 144 21.61 1.59 -7.47
CA ALA A 144 22.23 0.77 -6.42
C ALA A 144 21.98 1.29 -5.01
N THR A 145 21.94 2.61 -4.82
CA THR A 145 21.58 3.21 -3.53
C THR A 145 20.07 3.25 -3.29
N GLN A 146 19.25 2.73 -4.21
CA GLN A 146 17.78 2.75 -4.16
C GLN A 146 17.20 4.16 -3.94
N VAL A 147 17.95 5.20 -4.30
CA VAL A 147 17.52 6.59 -4.17
C VAL A 147 16.48 6.93 -5.22
N VAL A 148 16.62 6.33 -6.42
CA VAL A 148 15.58 6.42 -7.45
C VAL A 148 14.82 5.10 -7.54
N GLY A 149 13.54 5.16 -7.19
CA GLY A 149 12.58 4.08 -7.39
C GLY A 149 11.80 4.22 -8.69
N PRO A 150 10.89 3.27 -8.97
CA PRO A 150 9.89 3.37 -10.02
C PRO A 150 9.09 4.67 -9.99
N ALA A 151 8.74 5.20 -11.16
CA ALA A 151 7.96 6.45 -11.29
C ALA A 151 6.55 6.35 -10.67
N ASP A 152 6.03 5.13 -10.50
CA ASP A 152 4.75 4.85 -9.85
C ASP A 152 4.74 5.08 -8.33
N GLY A 153 5.91 5.27 -7.72
CA GLY A 153 6.06 5.35 -6.26
C GLY A 153 6.00 3.99 -5.55
N SER A 154 5.95 2.88 -6.30
CA SER A 154 6.08 1.54 -5.74
C SER A 154 7.53 1.25 -5.32
N ALA A 155 7.69 0.36 -4.36
CA ALA A 155 9.00 -0.18 -3.99
C ALA A 155 9.45 -1.23 -5.01
N TYR A 156 10.77 -1.41 -5.12
CA TYR A 156 11.32 -2.53 -5.88
C TYR A 156 10.94 -3.87 -5.25
N ILE A 157 10.66 -4.86 -6.10
CA ILE A 157 10.70 -6.26 -5.71
C ILE A 157 12.17 -6.63 -5.47
N ILE A 158 12.45 -7.06 -4.25
CA ILE A 158 13.79 -7.45 -3.79
C ILE A 158 13.63 -8.84 -3.15
N ASP A 159 14.49 -9.77 -3.57
CA ASP A 159 14.51 -11.12 -3.02
C ASP A 159 14.89 -11.14 -1.54
N TYR A 160 14.60 -12.24 -0.85
CA TYR A 160 14.83 -12.39 0.59
C TYR A 160 16.27 -12.09 1.04
N TYR A 161 17.26 -12.29 0.16
CA TYR A 161 18.67 -12.05 0.44
C TYR A 161 19.21 -10.73 -0.10
N GLY A 162 18.36 -9.89 -0.69
CA GLY A 162 18.76 -8.62 -1.30
C GLY A 162 18.93 -7.48 -0.28
N PRO A 163 19.85 -6.53 -0.51
CA PRO A 163 19.99 -5.37 0.34
C PRO A 163 18.84 -4.38 0.08
N ARG A 164 17.99 -4.15 1.09
CA ARG A 164 17.02 -3.06 1.10
C ARG A 164 17.60 -1.89 1.89
N LEU A 165 17.67 -0.72 1.27
CA LEU A 165 18.14 0.51 1.89
C LEU A 165 16.93 1.38 2.24
N ASP A 166 16.75 1.67 3.52
CA ASP A 166 15.74 2.60 4.00
C ASP A 166 16.40 3.91 4.40
N HIS A 167 15.87 5.04 3.91
CA HIS A 167 16.41 6.36 4.23
C HIS A 167 15.82 6.84 5.55
N ILE A 168 16.51 6.54 6.64
CA ILE A 168 16.11 6.97 7.97
C ILE A 168 16.46 8.47 8.15
N SER A 169 15.44 9.32 8.10
CA SER A 169 15.56 10.74 8.49
C SER A 169 15.44 10.88 10.00
N ARG A 170 16.32 11.68 10.61
CA ARG A 170 16.24 12.00 12.05
C ARG A 170 15.30 13.17 12.26
N ASN A 171 14.20 12.93 12.99
CA ASN A 171 13.26 13.96 13.42
C ASN A 171 13.34 14.15 14.95
N LEU A 172 12.71 15.21 15.50
CA LEU A 172 12.72 15.42 16.96
C LEU A 172 11.98 14.32 17.73
N ASP A 173 11.12 13.55 17.06
CA ASP A 173 10.34 12.45 17.67
C ASP A 173 11.04 11.08 17.57
N THR A 174 12.24 11.01 16.98
CA THR A 174 13.03 9.76 16.92
C THR A 174 13.90 9.61 18.18
N PHE A 175 13.47 8.75 19.10
CA PHE A 175 14.25 8.38 20.29
C PHE A 175 15.31 7.33 19.95
N TYR A 176 16.56 7.56 20.35
CA TYR A 176 17.61 6.55 20.23
C TYR A 176 17.39 5.48 21.30
N LYS A 177 17.25 4.21 20.90
CA LYS A 177 17.30 3.10 21.85
C LYS A 177 18.77 2.87 22.21
N THR A 178 19.21 3.39 23.36
CA THR A 178 20.52 3.05 23.92
C THR A 178 20.46 1.57 24.32
N GLY A 179 21.21 0.72 23.62
CA GLY A 179 21.28 -0.71 23.93
C GLY A 179 21.86 -0.92 25.32
N GLY A 180 21.15 -1.68 26.15
CA GLY A 180 21.64 -2.25 27.40
C GLY A 180 22.11 -3.68 27.20
#